data_AF-M1YZP5-F1
#
_entry.id   AF-M1YZP5-F1
#
_cell.length_a   1.000
_cell.length_b   1.000
_cell.length_c   1.000
_cell.angle_alpha   90.00
_cell.angle_beta   90.00
_cell.angle_gamma   90.00
#
_symmetry.space_group_name_H-M   'P 1'
#
loop_
_entity.id
_entity.type
_entity.pdbx_description
1 polymer ?
#
loop_
_entity_poly.entity_id
_entity_poly.type
_entity_poly.pdbx_seq_one_letter_code
_entity_poly.pdbx_strand_id
1 'polypeptide(L)'
;MTDTQSSASNHPVKRVTVRRGRRQWRNVPTRALALAIRQGKLRRDDEFSLDGTRWSRLDANPKLAALFPEPAGANVFHPVTPPKVEAQLDELARLMRDINQ
;
A
#
# COMPACT_ATOMS: atom_id res chain seq x y z
N MET A 1 29.67 15.88 -33.27
CA MET A 1 28.48 15.01 -33.28
C MET A 1 28.31 14.51 -31.85
N THR A 2 27.29 15.01 -31.16
CA THR A 2 26.84 14.52 -29.85
C THR A 2 26.34 13.07 -30.04
N ASP A 3 26.47 12.13 -29.10
CA ASP A 3 25.64 12.11 -27.90
C ASP A 3 26.24 11.27 -26.75
N THR A 4 26.13 11.90 -25.59
CA THR A 4 26.09 11.47 -24.20
C THR A 4 25.79 9.98 -23.92
N GLN A 5 26.76 9.28 -23.33
CA GLN A 5 26.52 8.12 -22.48
C GLN A 5 25.82 8.56 -21.18
N SER A 6 24.51 8.35 -21.08
CA SER A 6 23.78 8.40 -19.81
C SER A 6 23.53 6.97 -19.31
N SER A 7 24.49 6.45 -18.54
CA SER A 7 24.26 5.30 -17.68
C SER A 7 23.40 5.72 -16.48
N ALA A 8 22.08 5.72 -16.66
CA ALA A 8 21.14 5.78 -15.55
C ALA A 8 20.69 4.35 -15.23
N SER A 9 21.07 3.86 -14.05
CA SER A 9 20.62 2.61 -13.45
C SER A 9 19.08 2.63 -13.28
N ASN A 10 18.39 2.22 -14.34
CA ASN A 10 16.95 2.28 -14.49
C ASN A 10 16.28 1.18 -13.65
N HIS A 11 16.21 1.35 -12.33
CA HIS A 11 15.22 0.61 -11.55
C HIS A 11 13.85 1.11 -12.00
N PRO A 12 13.03 0.29 -12.70
CA PRO A 12 11.79 0.81 -13.25
C PRO A 12 10.92 1.23 -12.06
N VAL A 13 10.70 2.53 -11.93
CA VAL A 13 9.62 3.05 -11.08
C VAL A 13 8.35 2.47 -11.69
N LYS A 14 7.87 1.37 -11.11
CA LYS A 14 6.67 0.68 -11.60
C LYS A 14 5.56 1.75 -11.68
N ARG A 15 5.04 1.94 -12.88
CA ARG A 15 3.96 2.86 -13.19
C ARG A 15 2.74 2.00 -13.47
N VAL A 16 1.61 2.39 -12.91
CA VAL A 16 0.33 1.71 -13.07
C VAL A 16 -0.66 2.65 -13.74
N THR A 17 -1.70 2.06 -14.32
CA THR A 17 -2.92 2.80 -14.64
C THR A 17 -3.92 2.58 -13.51
N VAL A 18 -4.54 3.65 -13.04
CA VAL A 18 -5.63 3.60 -12.06
C VAL A 18 -6.92 3.99 -12.76
N ARG A 19 -8.05 3.38 -12.39
CA ARG A 19 -9.37 3.76 -12.88
C ARG A 19 -10.41 3.80 -11.77
N ARG A 20 -11.41 4.64 -11.99
CA ARG A 20 -12.67 4.69 -11.26
C ARG A 20 -13.80 4.65 -12.27
N GLY A 21 -14.42 3.49 -12.44
CA GLY A 21 -15.37 3.25 -13.52
C GLY A 21 -14.78 3.61 -14.89
N ARG A 22 -15.35 4.61 -15.57
CA ARG A 22 -14.89 5.06 -16.90
C ARG A 22 -13.71 6.04 -16.86
N ARG A 23 -13.41 6.65 -15.70
CA ARG A 23 -12.30 7.61 -15.57
C ARG A 23 -11.00 6.87 -15.34
N GLN A 24 -9.97 7.17 -16.12
CA GLN A 24 -8.65 6.54 -16.01
C GLN A 24 -7.55 7.58 -15.81
N TRP A 25 -6.59 7.26 -14.95
CA TRP A 25 -5.34 7.98 -14.74
C TRP A 25 -4.20 7.05 -15.12
N ARG A 26 -3.56 7.31 -16.25
CA ARG A 26 -2.45 6.52 -16.75
C ARG A 26 -1.14 6.99 -16.14
N ASN A 27 -0.16 6.10 -16.16
CA ASN A 27 1.22 6.46 -15.83
C ASN A 27 1.35 7.02 -14.40
N VAL A 28 0.66 6.39 -13.45
CA VAL A 28 0.70 6.74 -12.03
C VAL A 28 1.85 5.99 -11.38
N PRO A 29 2.85 6.67 -10.78
CA PRO A 29 3.91 5.99 -10.07
C PRO A 29 3.34 5.19 -8.89
N THR A 30 3.77 3.93 -8.69
CA THR A 30 3.26 3.12 -7.57
C THR A 30 3.48 3.79 -6.20
N ARG A 31 4.59 4.53 -6.03
CA ARG A 31 4.86 5.31 -4.81
C ARG A 31 3.83 6.41 -4.55
N ALA A 32 3.26 6.99 -5.62
CA ALA A 32 2.23 8.03 -5.51
C ALA A 32 0.87 7.47 -5.10
N LEU A 33 0.61 6.16 -5.29
CA LEU A 33 -0.64 5.53 -4.86
C LEU A 33 -0.84 5.66 -3.35
N ALA A 34 0.20 5.38 -2.56
CA ALA A 34 0.12 5.46 -1.11
C ALA A 34 -0.27 6.87 -0.63
N LEU A 35 0.34 7.89 -1.23
CA LEU A 35 0.03 9.29 -0.92
C LEU A 35 -1.40 9.66 -1.36
N ALA A 36 -1.81 9.24 -2.56
CA ALA A 36 -3.14 9.52 -3.09
C ALA A 36 -4.25 8.82 -2.29
N ILE A 37 -3.99 7.61 -1.77
CA ILE A 37 -4.88 6.90 -0.85
C ILE A 37 -5.01 7.67 0.47
N ARG A 38 -3.88 8.05 1.10
CA ARG A 38 -3.88 8.80 2.36
C ARG A 38 -4.55 10.17 2.25
N GLN A 39 -4.46 10.81 1.09
CA GLN A 39 -5.13 12.08 0.79
C GLN A 39 -6.62 11.92 0.43
N GLY A 40 -7.16 10.69 0.42
CA GLY A 40 -8.54 10.42 0.04
C GLY A 40 -8.86 10.63 -1.45
N LYS A 41 -7.83 10.80 -2.29
CA LYS A 41 -8.01 10.97 -3.75
C LYS A 41 -8.36 9.63 -4.41
N LEU A 42 -7.74 8.56 -3.93
CA LEU A 42 -8.07 7.18 -4.32
C LEU A 42 -8.98 6.54 -3.28
N ARG A 43 -9.92 5.72 -3.75
CA ARG A 43 -10.92 5.01 -2.96
C ARG A 43 -10.64 3.50 -2.97
N ARG A 44 -11.21 2.79 -2.00
CA ARG A 44 -11.05 1.33 -1.84
C ARG A 44 -11.49 0.56 -3.08
N ASP A 45 -12.57 1.01 -3.72
CA ASP A 45 -13.18 0.45 -4.92
C ASP A 45 -12.49 0.87 -6.24
N ASP A 46 -11.51 1.78 -6.19
CA ASP A 46 -10.72 2.09 -7.37
C ASP A 46 -9.88 0.89 -7.78
N GLU A 47 -9.64 0.76 -9.08
CA GLU A 47 -8.89 -0.35 -9.64
C GLU A 47 -7.56 0.13 -10.22
N PHE A 48 -6.53 -0.71 -10.15
CA PHE A 48 -5.24 -0.49 -10.78
C PHE A 48 -4.88 -1.62 -11.73
N SER A 49 -4.04 -1.31 -12.70
CA SER A 49 -3.53 -2.24 -13.69
C SER A 49 -2.08 -1.91 -14.04
N LEU A 50 -1.25 -2.95 -14.18
CA LEU A 50 0.13 -2.83 -14.64
C LEU A 50 0.24 -2.89 -16.17
N ASP A 51 -0.70 -3.56 -16.83
CA ASP A 51 -0.71 -3.83 -18.28
C ASP A 51 -1.84 -3.09 -19.02
N GLY A 52 -2.76 -2.44 -18.28
CA GLY A 52 -3.95 -1.79 -18.83
C GLY A 52 -5.09 -2.75 -19.17
N THR A 53 -4.90 -4.06 -19.01
CA THR A 53 -5.88 -5.09 -19.39
C THR A 53 -6.41 -5.85 -18.17
N ARG A 54 -5.54 -6.20 -17.22
CA ARG A 54 -5.92 -6.84 -15.96
C ARG A 54 -6.07 -5.80 -14.87
N TRP A 55 -7.27 -5.69 -14.34
CA TRP A 55 -7.64 -4.72 -13.33
C TRP A 55 -7.83 -5.40 -11.99
N SER A 56 -7.30 -4.78 -10.94
CA SER A 56 -7.43 -5.27 -9.56
C SER A 56 -7.82 -4.11 -8.67
N ARG A 57 -8.75 -4.32 -7.74
CA ARG A 57 -9.12 -3.29 -6.77
C ARG A 57 -7.93 -2.94 -5.88
N LEU A 58 -7.85 -1.67 -5.47
CA LEU A 58 -6.80 -1.22 -4.56
C LEU A 58 -6.92 -1.91 -3.19
N ASP A 59 -8.13 -2.14 -2.68
CA ASP A 59 -8.35 -2.83 -1.41
C ASP A 59 -8.14 -4.36 -1.48
N ALA A 60 -8.07 -4.95 -2.67
CA ALA A 60 -7.75 -6.37 -2.82
C ALA A 60 -6.29 -6.69 -2.46
N ASN A 61 -5.42 -5.68 -2.42
CA ASN A 61 -4.04 -5.83 -1.97
C ASN A 61 -3.93 -5.45 -0.49
N PRO A 62 -3.59 -6.37 0.43
CA PRO A 62 -3.52 -6.09 1.86
C PRO A 62 -2.62 -4.89 2.22
N LYS A 63 -1.54 -4.67 1.47
CA LYS A 63 -0.62 -3.54 1.70
C LYS A 63 -1.24 -2.19 1.36
N LEU A 64 -2.11 -2.15 0.35
CA LEU A 64 -2.82 -0.93 -0.06
C LEU A 64 -4.10 -0.75 0.78
N ALA A 65 -4.81 -1.83 1.09
CA ALA A 65 -5.96 -1.86 1.96
C ALA A 65 -5.68 -1.17 3.32
N ALA A 66 -4.53 -1.48 3.92
CA ALA A 66 -4.07 -0.91 5.18
C ALA A 66 -3.76 0.60 5.13
N LEU A 67 -3.65 1.20 3.94
CA LEU A 67 -3.40 2.64 3.79
C LEU A 67 -4.69 3.46 3.75
N PHE A 68 -5.83 2.83 3.50
CA PHE A 68 -7.10 3.54 3.48
C PHE A 68 -7.49 3.92 4.91
N PRO A 69 -7.85 5.19 5.16
CA PRO A 69 -8.35 5.58 6.47
C PRO A 69 -9.62 4.77 6.77
N GLU A 70 -9.69 4.24 7.99
CA GLU A 70 -10.91 3.56 8.44
C GLU A 70 -12.07 4.58 8.47
N PRO A 71 -13.30 4.15 8.15
CA PRO A 71 -14.45 5.03 8.28
C PRO A 71 -14.52 5.52 9.73
N ALA A 72 -14.56 6.84 9.92
CA ALA A 72 -14.80 7.43 11.23
C ALA A 72 -16.17 6.93 11.75
N GLY A 73 -16.16 5.92 12.62
CA GLY A 73 -17.36 5.25 13.14
C GLY A 73 -17.39 3.73 12.93
N ALA A 74 -16.48 3.15 12.15
CA ALA A 74 -16.34 1.71 12.08
C ALA A 74 -15.45 1.27 13.25
N ASN A 75 -16.07 0.86 14.36
CA ASN A 75 -15.41 0.12 15.44
C ASN A 75 -15.08 -1.29 14.90
N VAL A 76 -14.14 -1.36 13.95
CA VAL A 76 -13.67 -2.62 13.39
C VAL A 76 -12.61 -3.11 14.37
N PHE A 77 -12.99 -4.07 15.20
CA PHE A 77 -12.03 -5.03 15.73
C PHE A 77 -11.26 -5.58 14.53
N HIS A 78 -10.05 -5.10 14.31
CA HIS A 78 -9.10 -5.81 13.48
C HIS A 78 -8.70 -7.04 14.31
N PRO A 79 -9.06 -8.28 13.96
CA PRO A 79 -8.26 -9.40 14.43
C PRO A 79 -6.90 -9.23 13.76
N VAL A 80 -5.99 -8.56 14.46
CA VAL A 80 -4.58 -8.55 14.12
C VAL A 80 -4.08 -9.95 14.49
N THR A 81 -4.32 -10.92 13.61
CA THR A 81 -3.56 -12.18 13.64
C THR A 81 -2.63 -12.25 12.44
N PRO A 82 -1.53 -11.47 12.43
CA PRO A 82 -0.29 -12.02 11.96
C PRO A 82 0.28 -12.88 13.10
N PRO A 83 0.62 -14.17 12.87
CA PRO A 83 1.25 -15.04 13.88
C PRO A 83 2.57 -14.47 14.44
N LYS A 84 3.09 -13.39 13.83
CA LYS A 84 4.27 -12.66 14.26
C LYS A 84 4.02 -11.63 15.37
N VAL A 85 2.84 -11.01 15.47
CA VAL A 85 2.57 -9.99 16.51
C VAL A 85 2.34 -10.63 17.87
N GLU A 86 1.67 -11.78 17.94
CA GLU A 86 1.49 -12.53 19.19
C GLU A 86 2.84 -12.98 19.76
N ALA A 87 3.73 -13.52 18.91
CA ALA A 87 5.09 -13.86 19.31
C ALA A 87 5.89 -12.65 19.83
N GLN A 88 5.71 -11.48 19.21
CA GLN A 88 6.35 -10.24 19.64
C GLN A 88 5.78 -9.72 20.97
N LEU A 89 4.49 -9.89 21.22
CA LEU A 89 3.83 -9.50 22.47
C LEU A 89 4.24 -10.43 23.63
N ASP A 90 4.35 -11.73 23.39
CA ASP A 90 4.84 -12.70 24.38
C ASP A 90 6.29 -12.43 24.78
N GLU A 91 7.15 -12.09 23.81
CA GLU A 91 8.53 -11.71 24.04
C GLU A 91 8.63 -10.42 24.88
N LEU A 92 7.82 -9.40 24.54
CA LEU A 92 7.75 -8.16 25.31
C LEU A 92 7.23 -8.37 26.74
N ALA A 93 6.22 -9.23 26.91
CA ALA A 93 5.64 -9.56 28.22
C ALA A 93 6.59 -10.38 29.11
N ARG A 94 7.51 -11.16 28.53
CA ARG A 94 8.62 -11.78 29.28
C ARG A 94 9.62 -10.73 29.72
N LEU A 95 10.06 -9.86 28.81
CA LEU A 95 11.03 -8.81 29.11
C LEU A 95 10.53 -7.84 30.20
N MET A 96 9.24 -7.48 30.20
CA MET A 96 8.66 -6.61 31.24
C MET A 96 8.57 -7.28 32.62
N ARG A 97 8.52 -8.62 32.70
CA ARG A 97 8.55 -9.33 33.98
C ARG A 97 9.94 -9.36 34.59
N ASP A 98 10.97 -9.41 33.77
CA ASP A 98 12.36 -9.40 34.23
C ASP A 98 12.78 -8.02 34.75
N ILE A 99 12.17 -6.94 34.26
CA ILE A 99 12.47 -5.55 34.67
C ILE A 99 11.79 -5.18 36.00
N ASN A 100 10.68 -5.83 36.36
CA ASN A 100 9.92 -5.54 37.58
C ASN A 100 10.26 -6.49 38.75
N GLN A 101 11.46 -7.07 38.77
CA GLN A 101 12.04 -7.76 39.93
C GLN A 101 13.08 -6.88 40.62
#